data_AF-A0A8T4HCL3-F1
#
_entry.id   AF-A0A8T4HCL3-F1
#
_cell.length_a   1.000
_cell.length_b   1.000
_cell.length_c   1.000
_cell.angle_alpha   90.00
_cell.angle_beta   90.00
_cell.angle_gamma   90.00
#
_symmetry.space_group_name_H-M   'P 1'
#
loop_
_entity.id
_entity.type
_entity.pdbx_description
1 polymer ?
#
loop_
_entity_poly.entity_id
_entity_poly.type
_entity_poly.pdbx_seq_one_letter_code
_entity_poly.pdbx_strand_id
1 'polypeptide(L)'
;MKRGSGAATTQARSPQHKNDPAPHVAFGHRPHICPGCDWPGWEAAVALHRLFAALPDDITSATPADALPYRPGLLVRGPHRLTVRRRPDDGCA
;
A
#
# COMPACT_ATOMS: atom_id res chain seq x y z
N MET A 1 10.02 14.02 -41.30
CA MET A 1 10.35 13.77 -39.88
C MET A 1 9.22 14.26 -38.97
N LYS A 2 8.33 13.39 -38.48
CA LYS A 2 7.37 13.74 -37.41
C LYS A 2 7.90 13.15 -36.10
N ARG A 3 8.17 14.03 -35.11
CA ARG A 3 8.49 13.64 -33.74
C ARG A 3 7.21 13.10 -33.10
N GLY A 4 7.17 11.79 -32.83
CA GLY A 4 6.11 11.16 -32.04
C GLY A 4 6.22 11.62 -30.60
N SER A 5 5.22 12.37 -30.13
CA SER A 5 5.02 12.72 -28.74
C SER A 5 4.86 11.42 -27.93
N GLY A 6 5.84 11.10 -27.10
CA GLY A 6 5.72 10.06 -26.08
C GLY A 6 4.75 10.56 -25.02
N ALA A 7 3.50 10.09 -25.08
CA ALA A 7 2.55 10.29 -24.00
C ALA A 7 3.02 9.48 -22.78
N ALA A 8 3.70 10.15 -21.86
CA ALA A 8 3.89 9.67 -20.51
C ALA A 8 2.50 9.34 -19.94
N THR A 9 2.26 8.05 -19.69
CA THR A 9 1.02 7.62 -19.04
C THR A 9 1.14 7.94 -17.56
N THR A 10 0.92 9.21 -17.20
CA THR A 10 0.63 9.59 -15.81
C THR A 10 -0.79 9.12 -15.50
N GLN A 11 -0.92 7.87 -15.07
CA GLN A 11 -2.13 7.44 -14.37
C GLN A 11 -1.89 7.59 -12.87
N ALA A 12 -2.19 8.78 -12.34
CA ALA A 12 -2.70 8.86 -10.98
C ALA A 12 -4.10 8.24 -11.02
N ARG A 13 -4.23 6.99 -10.56
CA ARG A 13 -5.48 6.24 -10.67
C ARG A 13 -6.48 6.74 -9.62
N SER A 14 -7.71 6.96 -10.05
CA SER A 14 -8.88 7.21 -9.19
C SER A 14 -9.02 6.12 -8.11
N PRO A 15 -9.62 6.40 -6.94
CA PRO A 15 -9.83 5.39 -5.92
C PRO A 15 -10.65 4.23 -6.50
N GLN A 16 -10.10 3.02 -6.43
CA GLN A 16 -10.76 1.81 -6.91
C GLN A 16 -11.98 1.51 -6.04
N HIS A 17 -13.14 1.25 -6.63
CA HIS A 17 -14.28 0.73 -5.88
C HIS A 17 -13.95 -0.66 -5.34
N LYS A 18 -14.36 -0.96 -4.10
CA LYS A 18 -14.07 -2.22 -3.38
C LYS A 18 -14.39 -3.49 -4.18
N ASN A 19 -15.35 -3.42 -5.11
CA ASN A 19 -15.84 -4.57 -5.86
C ASN A 19 -15.36 -4.61 -7.33
N ASP A 20 -14.63 -3.59 -7.79
CA ASP A 20 -14.15 -3.57 -9.17
C ASP A 20 -12.85 -4.36 -9.29
N PRO A 21 -12.75 -5.34 -10.22
CA PRO A 21 -11.49 -6.03 -10.46
C PRO A 21 -10.41 -5.01 -10.81
N ALA A 22 -9.30 -5.06 -10.08
CA ALA A 22 -8.14 -4.20 -10.27
C ALA A 22 -7.04 -5.00 -10.98
N PRO A 23 -6.98 -4.99 -12.33
CA PRO A 23 -5.95 -5.71 -13.05
C PRO A 23 -4.58 -5.08 -12.74
N HIS A 24 -3.78 -5.74 -11.90
CA HIS A 24 -2.46 -5.30 -11.46
C HIS A 24 -1.39 -6.36 -11.73
N VAL A 25 -0.13 -5.94 -11.89
CA VAL A 25 1.03 -6.83 -12.10
C VAL A 25 1.94 -6.92 -10.87
N ALA A 26 1.43 -6.63 -9.68
CA ALA A 26 2.20 -6.62 -8.43
C ALA A 26 2.89 -7.96 -8.12
N PHE A 27 2.32 -9.07 -8.61
CA PHE A 27 2.85 -10.42 -8.46
C PHE A 27 3.56 -10.95 -9.73
N GLY A 28 3.89 -10.09 -10.68
CA GLY A 28 4.50 -10.49 -11.96
C GLY A 28 3.50 -11.06 -12.96
N HIS A 29 4.00 -11.72 -14.00
CA HIS A 29 3.19 -12.25 -15.11
C HIS A 29 3.90 -13.41 -15.83
N ARG A 30 3.13 -14.43 -16.27
CA ARG A 30 3.57 -15.60 -17.06
C ARG A 30 4.68 -16.42 -16.35
N PRO A 31 5.80 -16.89 -16.98
CA PRO A 31 6.64 -17.95 -16.37
C PRO A 31 7.31 -17.54 -15.06
N HIS A 32 7.29 -16.26 -14.71
CA HIS A 32 7.81 -15.70 -13.46
C HIS A 32 6.71 -15.07 -12.60
N ILE A 33 5.48 -15.56 -12.68
CA ILE A 33 4.44 -15.19 -11.72
C ILE A 33 4.88 -15.62 -10.31
N CYS A 34 4.66 -14.75 -9.33
CA CYS A 34 4.96 -15.03 -7.93
C CYS A 34 4.26 -16.33 -7.54
N PRO A 35 4.98 -17.35 -7.06
CA PRO A 35 4.37 -18.60 -6.59
C PRO A 35 3.34 -18.39 -5.47
N GLY A 36 3.45 -17.27 -4.73
CA GLY A 36 2.49 -16.88 -3.70
C GLY A 36 1.28 -16.09 -4.20
N CYS A 37 1.13 -15.85 -5.51
CA CYS A 37 0.01 -15.06 -6.06
C CYS A 37 -1.35 -15.74 -5.81
N ASP A 38 -1.40 -17.07 -5.85
CA ASP A 38 -2.62 -17.86 -5.67
C ASP A 38 -3.00 -18.01 -4.18
N TRP A 39 -2.12 -17.61 -3.27
CA TRP A 39 -2.43 -17.42 -1.86
C TRP A 39 -2.63 -15.93 -1.62
N PRO A 40 -3.84 -15.40 -1.91
CA PRO A 40 -4.12 -13.97 -2.02
C PRO A 40 -3.77 -13.24 -0.72
N GLY A 41 -2.54 -12.74 -0.63
CA GLY A 41 -2.01 -11.94 0.46
C GLY A 41 -2.57 -12.32 1.83
N TRP A 42 -2.69 -13.62 2.16
CA TRP A 42 -3.39 -14.06 3.38
C TRP A 42 -2.81 -13.40 4.62
N GLU A 43 -1.49 -13.22 4.62
CA GLU A 43 -0.79 -12.45 5.64
C GLU A 43 -1.33 -11.02 5.75
N ALA A 44 -1.47 -10.29 4.65
CA ALA A 44 -2.03 -8.95 4.64
C ALA A 44 -3.52 -8.96 5.03
N ALA A 45 -4.30 -9.92 4.54
CA ALA A 45 -5.72 -10.06 4.88
C ALA A 45 -5.93 -10.27 6.39
N VAL A 46 -5.13 -11.14 7.01
CA VAL A 46 -5.19 -11.41 8.45
C VAL A 46 -4.57 -10.27 9.25
N ALA A 47 -3.34 -9.85 8.92
CA ALA A 47 -2.58 -8.87 9.69
C ALA A 47 -3.26 -7.50 9.69
N LEU A 48 -3.71 -7.00 8.53
CA LEU A 48 -4.38 -5.70 8.45
C LEU A 48 -5.73 -5.74 9.18
N HIS A 49 -6.50 -6.82 9.01
CA HIS A 49 -7.77 -6.95 9.72
C HIS A 49 -7.58 -6.99 11.24
N ARG A 50 -6.61 -7.78 11.73
CA ARG A 50 -6.28 -7.84 13.16
C ARG A 50 -5.74 -6.51 13.70
N LEU A 51 -4.91 -5.82 12.91
CA LEU A 51 -4.35 -4.52 13.28
C LEU A 51 -5.45 -3.49 13.51
N PHE A 52 -6.36 -3.32 12.55
CA PHE A 52 -7.44 -2.34 12.66
C PHE A 52 -8.53 -2.76 13.65
N ALA A 53 -8.72 -4.06 13.90
CA ALA A 53 -9.61 -4.51 14.97
C ALA A 53 -9.05 -4.20 16.38
N ALA A 54 -7.73 -4.30 16.57
CA ALA A 54 -7.08 -4.05 17.87
C ALA A 54 -6.78 -2.56 18.12
N LEU A 55 -6.71 -1.76 17.06
CA LEU A 55 -6.39 -0.34 17.08
C LEU A 55 -7.53 0.41 16.37
N PRO A 56 -8.62 0.74 17.07
CA PRO A 56 -9.78 1.42 16.48
C PRO A 56 -9.42 2.82 15.94
N ASP A 57 -10.32 3.37 15.12
CA ASP A 57 -10.22 4.43 14.08
C ASP A 57 -9.39 5.70 14.35
N ASP A 58 -8.81 5.83 15.53
CA ASP A 58 -8.03 6.96 15.99
C ASP A 58 -6.51 6.80 15.82
N ILE A 59 -6.05 5.93 14.91
CA ILE A 59 -4.63 5.83 14.57
C ILE A 59 -4.29 6.83 13.47
N THR A 60 -3.26 7.64 13.70
CA THR A 60 -2.67 8.49 12.67
C THR A 60 -1.18 8.26 12.53
N SER A 61 -0.64 8.58 11.35
CA SER A 61 0.80 8.60 11.15
C SER A 61 1.42 9.72 11.99
N ALA A 62 2.43 9.39 12.79
CA ALA A 62 3.20 10.38 13.53
C ALA A 62 4.15 11.18 12.63
N THR A 63 4.36 10.72 11.40
CA THR A 63 5.27 11.29 10.42
C THR A 63 4.48 11.72 9.18
N PRO A 64 4.65 12.96 8.69
CA PRO A 64 4.10 13.38 7.42
C PRO A 64 4.48 12.43 6.28
N ALA A 65 3.58 12.22 5.32
CA ALA A 65 3.74 11.20 4.28
C ALA A 65 4.97 11.43 3.38
N ASP A 66 5.33 12.69 3.13
CA ASP A 66 6.49 13.15 2.39
C ASP A 66 7.81 12.98 3.15
N ALA A 67 7.76 12.93 4.47
CA ALA A 67 8.90 12.73 5.36
C ALA A 67 9.12 11.27 5.79
N LEU A 68 8.31 10.32 5.29
CA LEU A 68 8.45 8.91 5.63
C LEU A 68 9.78 8.36 5.11
N PRO A 69 10.61 7.73 5.97
CA PRO A 69 11.86 7.15 5.53
C PRO A 69 11.57 5.88 4.72
N TYR A 70 11.73 5.92 3.40
CA TYR A 70 11.59 4.73 2.55
C TYR A 70 12.90 3.93 2.47
N ARG A 71 12.78 2.62 2.29
CA ARG A 71 13.95 1.78 1.99
C ARG A 71 14.58 2.24 0.66
N PRO A 72 15.91 2.36 0.57
CA PRO A 72 16.60 2.82 -0.64
C PRO A 72 16.69 1.74 -1.75
N GLY A 73 16.15 0.53 -1.49
CA GLY A 73 16.28 -0.61 -2.40
C GLY A 73 15.45 -0.47 -3.69
N LEU A 74 15.94 -1.09 -4.77
CA LEU A 74 15.33 -1.02 -6.10
C LEU A 74 14.11 -1.94 -6.27
N LEU A 75 14.08 -3.07 -5.56
CA LEU A 75 13.10 -4.14 -5.79
C LEU A 75 11.88 -4.06 -4.87
N VAL A 76 12.08 -3.64 -3.61
CA VAL A 76 11.01 -3.60 -2.60
C VAL A 76 10.86 -2.17 -2.10
N ARG A 77 9.69 -1.59 -2.35
CA ARG A 77 9.35 -0.23 -1.94
C ARG A 77 8.46 -0.28 -0.71
N GLY A 78 8.91 0.32 0.38
CA GLY A 78 8.13 0.44 1.60
C GLY A 78 8.82 1.35 2.63
N PRO A 79 8.06 1.89 3.60
CA PRO A 79 8.65 2.64 4.68
C PRO A 79 9.59 1.72 5.47
N HIS A 80 10.78 2.24 5.76
CA HIS A 80 11.73 1.62 6.68
C HIS A 80 11.16 1.57 8.11
N ARG A 81 10.41 2.60 8.49
CA ARG A 81 9.67 2.68 9.75
C ARG A 81 8.39 3.47 9.52
N LEU A 82 7.28 2.98 10.09
CA LEU A 82 6.01 3.71 10.14
C LEU A 82 5.65 3.93 11.61
N THR A 83 5.91 5.13 12.09
CA THR A 83 5.54 5.51 13.46
C THR A 83 4.08 5.94 13.46
N VAL A 84 3.29 5.35 14.35
CA VAL A 84 1.87 5.68 14.52
C VAL A 84 1.61 6.26 15.90
N ARG A 85 0.59 7.11 16.00
CA ARG A 85 0.05 7.60 17.27
C ARG A 85 -1.42 7.20 17.32
N ARG A 86 -1.86 6.76 18.50
CA ARG A 86 -3.30 6.77 18.79
C ARG A 86 -3.67 8.17 19.26
N ARG A 87 -4.86 8.63 18.91
CA ARG A 87 -5.50 9.68 19.72
C ARG A 87 -5.56 9.16 21.16
N PRO A 88 -5.27 10.00 22.17
CA PRO A 88 -5.53 9.62 23.53
C PRO A 88 -7.02 9.31 23.69
N ASP A 89 -7.35 8.19 24.33
CA ASP A 89 -8.72 7.82 24.64
C ASP A 89 -9.30 8.94 25.53
N ASP A 90 -10.37 9.62 25.11
CA ASP A 90 -10.98 10.72 25.88
C ASP A 90 -11.63 10.26 27.22
N GLY A 91 -11.34 9.05 27.71
CA GLY A 91 -12.11 8.36 28.74
C GLY A 91 -11.39 7.30 29.57
N CYS A 92 -10.07 7.41 29.76
CA CYS A 92 -9.40 6.67 30.84
C CYS A 92 -9.00 7.65 31.95
N ALA A 93 -9.94 7.86 32.88
CA ALA A 93 -9.71 8.36 34.23
C ALA A 93 -10.10 7.25 35.22
#